data_AF-A0A3C2DFT2-F1
#
_entry.id   AF-A0A3C2DFT2-F1
#
_cell.length_a   1.000
_cell.length_b   1.000
_cell.length_c   1.000
_cell.angle_alpha   90.00
_cell.angle_beta   90.00
_cell.angle_gamma   90.00
#
_symmetry.space_group_name_H-M   'P 1'
#
loop_
_entity.id
_entity.type
_entity.pdbx_description
1 polymer ?
#
loop_
_entity_poly.entity_id
_entity_poly.type
_entity_poly.pdbx_seq_one_letter_code
_entity_poly.pdbx_strand_id
1 'polypeptide(L)'
;MAKGVARSTAEPMGWSKWLLRGHSALVYAFFYAPIAVLTFYSFNESQVVGRWTGFSMRWYGDFLENDNVQQSIWVSVKVCIASTLISVVLGTLAALSIERFRWWGQKAFDA
;
A
#
# COMPACT_ATOMS: atom_id res chain seq x y z
N MET A 1 13.63 26.85 34.99
CA MET A 1 14.62 26.18 34.11
C MET A 1 13.89 25.53 32.95
N ALA A 2 13.84 26.19 31.80
CA ALA A 2 13.23 25.65 30.58
C ALA A 2 14.22 24.68 29.93
N LYS A 3 13.93 23.37 29.97
CA LYS A 3 14.67 22.38 29.18
C LYS A 3 14.34 22.65 27.70
N GLY A 4 15.33 23.17 26.98
CA GLY A 4 15.28 23.33 25.54
C GLY A 4 14.98 21.97 24.91
N VAL A 5 13.86 21.89 24.21
CA VAL A 5 13.56 20.81 23.27
C VAL A 5 14.74 20.79 22.31
N ALA A 6 15.56 19.74 22.39
CA ALA A 6 16.60 19.48 21.43
C ALA A 6 15.92 19.39 20.06
N ARG A 7 15.99 20.48 19.29
CA ARG A 7 15.68 20.44 17.87
C ARG A 7 16.62 19.39 17.31
N SER A 8 16.06 18.30 16.78
CA SER A 8 16.81 17.32 16.01
C SER A 8 17.49 18.08 14.86
N THR A 9 18.77 18.39 15.04
CA THR A 9 19.60 19.26 14.18
C THR A 9 20.10 18.48 12.97
N ALA A 10 19.19 17.95 12.18
CA ALA A 10 19.46 17.45 10.84
C ALA A 10 18.36 17.92 9.90
N GLU A 11 18.12 19.23 9.86
CA GLU A 11 17.45 19.84 8.71
C GLU A 11 18.50 19.94 7.58
N PRO A 12 18.43 19.11 6.52
CA PRO A 12 19.39 19.24 5.42
C PRO A 12 19.34 20.65 4.85
N MET A 13 20.46 21.36 4.78
CA MET A 13 20.48 22.73 4.31
C MET A 13 20.12 22.80 2.80
N GLY A 14 19.19 23.71 2.46
CA GLY A 14 18.87 24.22 1.12
C GLY A 14 18.77 23.20 -0.02
N TRP A 15 19.90 22.86 -0.63
CA TRP A 15 20.03 21.98 -1.80
C TRP A 15 19.72 20.51 -1.50
N SER A 16 20.10 20.02 -0.32
CA SER A 16 19.81 18.62 0.03
C SER A 16 18.29 18.39 0.19
N LYS A 17 17.52 19.37 0.69
CA LYS A 17 16.05 19.32 0.72
C LYS A 17 15.44 19.21 -0.69
N TRP A 18 16.00 19.94 -1.66
CA TRP A 18 15.53 19.88 -3.05
C TRP A 18 15.89 18.55 -3.71
N LEU A 19 17.08 18.02 -3.47
CA LEU A 19 17.48 16.70 -3.97
C LEU A 19 16.64 15.57 -3.35
N LEU A 20 16.41 15.61 -2.03
CA LEU A 20 15.56 14.64 -1.33
C LEU A 20 14.11 14.70 -1.86
N ARG A 21 13.55 15.90 -2.03
CA ARG A 21 12.21 16.08 -2.61
C ARG A 21 12.13 15.60 -4.05
N GLY A 22 13.13 15.92 -4.87
CA GLY A 22 13.23 15.46 -6.24
C GLY A 22 13.32 13.94 -6.33
N HIS A 23 14.14 13.31 -5.48
CA HIS A 23 14.25 11.86 -5.39
C HIS A 23 12.93 11.21 -4.99
N SER A 24 12.29 11.66 -3.91
CA SER A 24 10.98 11.14 -3.50
C SER A 24 9.92 11.32 -4.59
N ALA A 25 9.87 12.48 -5.24
CA ALA A 25 8.95 12.73 -6.35
C ALA A 25 9.19 11.79 -7.53
N LEU A 26 10.46 11.50 -7.86
CA LEU A 26 10.83 10.59 -8.94
C LEU A 26 10.48 9.13 -8.60
N VAL A 27 10.67 8.72 -7.34
CA VAL A 27 10.24 7.41 -6.84
C VAL A 27 8.73 7.27 -6.95
N TYR A 28 7.96 8.27 -6.49
CA TYR A 28 6.50 8.25 -6.65
C TYR A 28 6.10 8.24 -8.13
N ALA A 29 6.70 9.09 -8.96
CA ALA A 29 6.41 9.11 -10.39
C ALA A 29 6.67 7.75 -11.03
N PHE A 30 7.75 7.05 -10.67
CA PHE A 30 8.06 5.72 -11.17
C PHE A 30 7.01 4.68 -10.78
N PHE A 31 6.56 4.66 -9.52
CA PHE A 31 5.51 3.73 -9.07
C PHE A 31 4.12 4.05 -9.65
N TYR A 32 3.79 5.34 -9.81
CA TYR A 32 2.50 5.78 -10.32
C TYR A 32 2.42 5.80 -11.85
N ALA A 33 3.53 5.92 -12.57
CA ALA A 33 3.56 5.89 -14.03
C ALA A 33 2.87 4.65 -14.63
N PRO A 34 3.17 3.40 -14.22
CA PRO A 34 2.50 2.23 -14.76
C PRO A 34 1.00 2.20 -14.40
N ILE A 35 0.63 2.71 -13.22
CA ILE A 35 -0.77 2.81 -12.80
C ILE A 35 -1.51 3.80 -13.69
N ALA A 36 -0.91 4.96 -13.98
CA ALA A 36 -1.48 5.98 -14.86
C ALA A 36 -1.64 5.46 -16.30
N VAL A 37 -0.65 4.72 -16.81
CA VAL A 37 -0.74 4.05 -18.11
C VAL A 37 -1.89 3.04 -18.13
N LEU A 38 -2.03 2.22 -17.08
CA LEU A 38 -3.13 1.28 -16.95
C LEU A 38 -4.49 2.00 -16.92
N THR A 39 -4.62 3.09 -16.15
CA THR A 39 -5.83 3.91 -16.11
C THR A 39 -6.16 4.49 -17.49
N PHE A 40 -5.17 5.01 -18.21
CA PHE A 40 -5.37 5.54 -19.56
C PHE A 40 -5.86 4.46 -20.53
N TYR A 41 -5.27 3.27 -20.48
CA TYR A 41 -5.71 2.13 -21.30
C TYR A 41 -7.05 1.52 -20.85
N SER A 42 -7.45 1.68 -19.58
CA SER A 42 -8.75 1.22 -19.08
C SER A 42 -9.94 1.90 -19.76
N PHE A 43 -9.71 3.07 -20.38
CA PHE A 43 -10.69 3.79 -21.17
C PHE A 43 -10.64 3.45 -22.68
N ASN A 44 -9.79 2.52 -23.10
CA ASN A 44 -9.68 2.11 -24.50
C ASN A 44 -10.66 0.96 -24.80
N GLU A 45 -11.44 1.11 -25.87
CA GLU A 45 -12.35 0.06 -26.34
C GLU A 45 -11.63 -1.17 -26.92
N SER A 46 -10.41 -0.97 -27.43
CA SER A 46 -9.63 -2.03 -28.07
C SER A 46 -9.08 -3.03 -27.06
N GLN A 47 -9.14 -4.32 -27.40
CA GLN A 47 -8.52 -5.41 -26.63
C GLN A 47 -7.00 -5.53 -26.89
N VAL A 48 -6.45 -4.75 -27.83
CA VAL A 48 -5.04 -4.82 -28.24
C VAL A 48 -4.32 -3.55 -27.82
N VAL A 49 -3.31 -3.71 -26.95
CA VAL A 49 -2.39 -2.64 -26.54
C VAL A 49 -1.71 -2.07 -27.78
N GLY A 50 -1.94 -0.78 -28.07
CA GLY A 50 -1.34 -0.08 -29.21
C GLY A 50 -2.30 0.33 -30.34
N ARG A 51 -3.56 -0.12 -30.33
CA ARG A 51 -4.62 0.45 -31.19
C ARG A 51 -5.61 1.25 -30.35
N TRP A 52 -5.62 2.57 -30.52
CA TRP A 52 -6.62 3.44 -29.91
C TRP A 52 -7.82 3.56 -30.85
N THR A 53 -8.91 2.88 -30.52
CA THR A 53 -10.15 2.92 -31.33
C THR A 53 -11.13 3.98 -30.83
N GLY A 54 -11.15 4.30 -29.53
CA GLY A 54 -12.03 5.31 -28.94
C GLY A 54 -12.08 5.24 -27.41
N PHE A 55 -12.77 6.21 -26.79
CA PHE A 55 -13.06 6.23 -25.35
C PHE A 55 -14.24 5.30 -25.06
N SER A 56 -14.04 4.30 -24.20
CA SER A 56 -15.08 3.33 -23.82
C SER A 56 -14.99 2.95 -22.36
N MET A 57 -16.16 2.80 -21.73
CA MET A 57 -16.33 2.27 -20.38
C MET A 57 -16.87 0.84 -20.38
N ARG A 58 -16.90 0.16 -21.54
CA ARG A 58 -17.48 -1.19 -21.69
C ARG A 58 -16.97 -2.18 -20.65
N TRP A 59 -15.66 -2.18 -20.39
CA TRP A 59 -15.01 -3.07 -19.43
C TRP A 59 -15.54 -2.93 -18.00
N TYR A 60 -15.96 -1.73 -17.59
CA TYR A 60 -16.58 -1.53 -16.28
C TYR A 60 -17.99 -2.13 -16.22
N GLY A 61 -18.75 -2.09 -17.32
CA GLY A 61 -20.04 -2.77 -17.45
C GLY A 61 -19.88 -4.29 -17.45
N ASP A 62 -18.99 -4.82 -18.30
CA ASP A 62 -18.69 -6.25 -18.40
C ASP A 62 -18.24 -6.83 -17.04
N PHE A 63 -17.50 -6.05 -16.26
CA PHE A 63 -17.07 -6.42 -14.91
C PHE A 63 -18.25 -6.53 -13.93
N LEU A 64 -19.24 -5.63 -14.03
CA LEU A 64 -20.43 -5.66 -13.18
C LEU A 64 -21.43 -6.73 -13.61
N GLU A 65 -21.51 -7.09 -14.88
CA GLU A 65 -22.40 -8.16 -15.33
C GLU A 65 -21.85 -9.56 -15.07
N ASN A 66 -20.55 -9.68 -14.76
CA ASN A 66 -19.91 -10.98 -14.54
C ASN A 66 -20.07 -11.48 -13.10
N ASP A 67 -21.03 -12.37 -12.89
CA ASP A 67 -21.32 -12.98 -11.59
C ASP A 67 -20.11 -13.69 -10.94
N ASN A 68 -19.25 -14.33 -11.74
CA ASN A 68 -18.06 -15.02 -11.24
C ASN A 68 -17.05 -14.02 -10.65
N VAL A 69 -16.85 -12.90 -11.35
CA VAL A 69 -15.98 -11.82 -10.87
C VAL A 69 -16.55 -11.21 -9.59
N GLN A 70 -17.85 -10.92 -9.53
CA GLN A 70 -18.50 -10.41 -8.32
C GLN A 70 -18.35 -11.37 -7.13
N GLN A 71 -18.60 -12.66 -7.33
CA GLN A 71 -18.44 -13.67 -6.28
C GLN A 71 -17.00 -13.72 -5.77
N SER A 72 -16.01 -13.65 -6.67
CA SER A 72 -14.59 -13.66 -6.32
C SER A 72 -14.18 -12.46 -5.46
N ILE A 73 -14.76 -11.27 -5.72
CA ILE A 73 -14.56 -10.07 -4.88
C ILE A 73 -15.07 -10.33 -3.48
N TRP A 74 -16.29 -10.86 -3.33
CA TRP A 74 -16.88 -11.13 -2.03
C TRP A 74 -16.11 -12.18 -1.23
N VAL A 75 -15.60 -13.22 -1.89
CA VAL A 75 -14.71 -14.20 -1.25
C VAL A 75 -13.45 -13.49 -0.74
N SER A 76 -12.81 -12.68 -1.57
CA SER A 76 -11.59 -11.95 -1.21
C SER A 76 -11.81 -11.00 -0.02
N VAL A 77 -12.93 -10.27 -0.01
CA VAL A 77 -13.29 -9.37 1.10
C VAL A 77 -13.48 -10.16 2.41
N LYS A 78 -14.23 -11.27 2.37
CA LYS A 78 -14.45 -12.12 3.56
C LYS A 78 -13.13 -12.67 4.10
N VAL A 79 -12.28 -13.18 3.21
CA VAL A 79 -10.97 -13.73 3.58
C VAL A 79 -10.06 -12.65 4.16
N CYS A 80 -10.01 -11.47 3.53
CA CYS A 80 -9.20 -10.34 4.00
C CYS A 80 -9.61 -9.91 5.42
N ILE A 81 -10.91 -9.77 5.69
CA ILE A 81 -11.41 -9.38 7.00
C ILE A 81 -11.06 -10.44 8.05
N ALA A 82 -11.37 -11.71 7.78
CA ALA A 82 -11.09 -12.79 8.72
C ALA A 82 -9.58 -12.91 9.01
N SER A 83 -8.75 -12.86 7.97
CA SER A 83 -7.30 -12.94 8.10
C SER A 83 -6.73 -11.74 8.87
N THR A 84 -7.20 -10.53 8.58
CA THR A 84 -6.77 -9.31 9.29
C THR A 84 -7.11 -9.38 10.78
N LEU A 85 -8.33 -9.80 11.12
CA LEU A 85 -8.74 -9.91 12.53
C LEU A 85 -7.88 -10.92 13.29
N ILE A 86 -7.66 -12.11 12.72
CA ILE A 86 -6.82 -13.14 13.34
C ILE A 86 -5.38 -12.63 13.48
N SER A 87 -4.82 -12.02 12.44
CA SER A 87 -3.45 -11.50 12.44
C SER A 87 -3.28 -10.39 13.48
N VAL A 88 -4.22 -9.45 13.58
CA VAL A 88 -4.18 -8.36 14.56
C VAL A 88 -4.30 -8.89 15.98
N VAL A 89 -5.22 -9.81 16.24
CA VAL A 89 -5.40 -10.38 17.59
C VAL A 89 -4.14 -11.13 18.01
N LEU A 90 -3.64 -12.04 17.17
CA LEU A 90 -2.44 -12.81 17.48
C LEU A 90 -1.19 -11.93 17.58
N GLY A 91 -1.02 -10.99 16.66
CA GLY A 91 0.11 -10.04 16.67
C GLY A 91 0.11 -9.14 17.90
N THR A 92 -1.07 -8.64 18.30
CA THR A 92 -1.21 -7.81 19.50
C THR A 92 -0.93 -8.62 20.76
N LEU A 93 -1.46 -9.84 20.87
CA LEU A 93 -1.19 -10.73 22.00
C LEU A 93 0.29 -11.11 22.08
N ALA A 94 0.93 -11.39 20.94
CA ALA A 94 2.36 -11.67 20.88
C ALA A 94 3.19 -10.46 21.34
N ALA A 95 2.89 -9.25 20.85
CA ALA A 95 3.56 -8.02 21.26
C ALA A 95 3.42 -7.76 22.78
N LEU A 96 2.19 -7.90 23.32
CA LEU A 96 1.94 -7.73 24.76
C LEU A 96 2.66 -8.79 25.60
N SER A 97 2.74 -10.02 25.10
CA SER A 97 3.45 -11.11 25.78
C SER A 97 4.94 -10.83 25.89
N ILE A 98 5.55 -10.35 24.80
CA ILE A 98 6.98 -10.01 24.78
C ILE A 98 7.28 -8.79 25.67
N GLU A 99 6.44 -7.76 25.65
CA GLU A 99 6.68 -6.53 26.42
C GLU A 99 6.44 -6.70 27.92
N ARG A 100 5.37 -7.40 28.32
CA ARG A 100 4.89 -7.39 29.72
C ARG A 100 5.19 -8.66 30.50
N PHE A 101 5.39 -9.80 29.83
CA PHE A 101 5.55 -11.10 30.51
C PHE A 101 6.93 -11.67 30.28
N ARG A 102 7.62 -12.09 31.35
CA ARG A 102 8.91 -12.77 31.23
C ARG A 102 8.69 -14.26 31.02
N TRP A 103 8.85 -14.75 29.78
CA TRP A 103 8.63 -16.14 29.40
C TRP A 103 9.84 -16.74 28.67
N TRP A 104 10.01 -18.06 28.78
CA TRP A 104 11.17 -18.80 28.26
C TRP A 104 11.40 -18.64 26.74
N GLY A 105 10.34 -18.38 25.97
CA GLY A 105 10.42 -18.13 24.52
C GLY A 105 10.93 -16.74 24.11
N GLN A 106 11.07 -15.77 25.03
CA GLN A 106 11.59 -14.43 24.69
C GLN A 106 13.02 -14.47 24.14
N LYS A 107 13.86 -15.40 24.60
CA LYS A 107 15.25 -15.52 24.16
C LYS A 107 15.40 -15.84 22.66
N ALA A 108 14.37 -16.37 22.02
CA ALA A 108 14.37 -16.64 20.58
C ALA A 108 14.11 -15.38 19.73
N PHE A 109 13.52 -14.34 20.33
CA PHE A 109 13.18 -13.08 19.66
C PHE A 109 14.12 -11.90 20.04
N ASP A 110 14.96 -12.08 21.06
CA ASP A 110 15.85 -11.05 21.64
C ASP A 110 17.29 -11.11 21.05
N ALA A 111 17.42 -11.44 19.76
CA ALA A 111 18.69 -11.60 19.04
C ALA A 111 19.20 -10.27 18.43
#